data_AF-A0A1Q3AY99-F1
#
_entry.id   AF-A0A1Q3AY99-F1
#
_cell.length_a   1.000
_cell.length_b   1.000
_cell.length_c   1.000
_cell.angle_alpha   90.00
_cell.angle_beta   90.00
_cell.angle_gamma   90.00
#
_symmetry.space_group_name_H-M   'P 1'
#
loop_
_entity.id
_entity.type
_entity.pdbx_description
1 polymer ?
#
loop_
_entity_poly.entity_id
_entity_poly.type
_entity_poly.pdbx_seq_one_letter_code
_entity_poly.pdbx_strand_id
1 'polypeptide(L)'
;IINSLKKFDKSYPNQELVRKILRCLPKSWTPKVTAIEEAKDLSTLPLEQLLGFLMTHETTMKIHEHVEIKKKKMIALKASKEDRQEGFEEVPSQNLSSKKEEPTCYECQKPGHFKNECPNLKKKERLNKEKSKKKKAFVATWDDSDPSSSEEESDEEVANIAFMEIEEEDEDEVNFTFDELQIAYENLFNEYENVCLRNKSLKKMSTSMSKEINNLKSENSKYISEIESLKNEKSYYMNEIDVLNVSSKLSIDFKEENEKLKLEIDALKKTLSKFSNSSDKLDNLLGLQRCVFDKAGHGYEEMNNVKHFSNLFVK
;
A
#
# COMPACT_ATOMS: atom_id res chain seq x y z
N ILE A 1 -13.40 11.23 -15.86
CA ILE A 1 -13.43 11.68 -17.27
C ILE A 1 -13.75 10.52 -18.22
N ILE A 2 -13.06 9.38 -18.17
CA ILE A 2 -13.32 8.24 -19.08
C ILE A 2 -14.72 7.63 -18.89
N ASN A 3 -15.18 7.44 -17.64
CA ASN A 3 -16.54 6.94 -17.36
C ASN A 3 -17.65 7.89 -17.83
N SER A 4 -17.41 9.20 -17.83
CA SER A 4 -18.39 10.21 -18.24
C SER A 4 -18.60 10.24 -19.76
N LEU A 5 -17.58 9.84 -20.53
CA LEU A 5 -17.56 9.87 -22.01
C LEU A 5 -18.19 8.63 -22.63
N LYS A 6 -18.22 7.51 -21.91
CA LYS A 6 -18.90 6.26 -22.34
C LYS A 6 -20.43 6.42 -22.43
N LYS A 7 -20.99 7.47 -21.80
CA LYS A 7 -22.40 7.87 -21.84
C LYS A 7 -22.81 8.59 -23.14
N PHE A 8 -21.84 9.00 -23.96
CA PHE A 8 -22.06 9.78 -25.19
C PHE A 8 -21.72 8.99 -26.47
N ASP A 9 -21.75 7.65 -26.43
CA ASP A 9 -21.47 6.72 -27.55
C ASP A 9 -20.11 6.89 -28.26
N LYS A 10 -19.18 7.65 -27.68
CA LYS A 10 -17.80 7.76 -28.19
C LYS A 10 -16.93 6.70 -27.51
N SER A 11 -16.73 5.58 -28.20
CA SER A 11 -15.71 4.60 -27.84
C SER A 11 -14.34 5.08 -28.32
N TYR A 12 -13.37 5.17 -27.41
CA TYR A 12 -11.99 5.53 -27.73
C TYR A 12 -11.14 4.26 -27.79
N PRO A 13 -10.32 4.05 -28.84
CA PRO A 13 -9.38 2.94 -28.88
C PRO A 13 -8.29 3.12 -27.81
N ASN A 14 -7.78 2.01 -27.26
CA ASN A 14 -6.75 2.01 -26.20
C ASN A 14 -5.56 2.91 -26.53
N GLN A 15 -5.13 2.88 -27.80
CA GLN A 15 -4.03 3.71 -28.29
C GLN A 15 -4.26 5.22 -28.09
N GLU A 16 -5.49 5.69 -28.26
CA GLU A 16 -5.83 7.10 -28.08
C GLU A 16 -5.91 7.47 -26.59
N LEU A 17 -6.40 6.55 -25.75
CA LEU A 17 -6.42 6.74 -24.29
C LEU A 17 -4.99 6.83 -23.73
N VAL A 18 -4.10 5.93 -24.13
CA VAL A 18 -2.68 5.95 -23.73
C VAL A 18 -2.02 7.25 -24.16
N ARG A 19 -2.20 7.69 -25.42
CA ARG A 19 -1.64 8.96 -25.90
C ARG A 19 -2.19 10.17 -25.15
N LYS A 20 -3.49 10.19 -24.84
CA LYS A 20 -4.09 11.27 -24.04
C LYS A 20 -3.49 11.33 -22.64
N ILE A 21 -3.28 10.18 -21.99
CA ILE A 21 -2.64 10.11 -20.67
C ILE A 21 -1.20 10.62 -20.74
N LEU A 22 -0.41 10.16 -21.72
CA LEU A 22 0.98 10.57 -21.88
C LEU A 22 1.13 12.08 -22.16
N ARG A 23 0.24 12.68 -22.96
CA ARG A 23 0.22 14.13 -23.21
C ARG A 23 -0.13 14.98 -21.98
N CYS A 24 -0.82 14.41 -20.99
CA CYS A 24 -1.17 15.12 -19.77
C CYS A 24 -0.01 15.16 -18.74
N LEU A 25 1.12 14.48 -19.01
CA LEU A 25 2.24 14.44 -18.07
C LEU A 25 3.09 15.73 -18.12
N PRO A 26 3.71 16.14 -17.00
CA PRO A 26 4.59 17.30 -16.96
C PRO A 26 5.81 17.19 -17.88
N LYS A 27 6.40 18.32 -18.29
CA LYS A 27 7.59 18.35 -19.16
C LYS A 27 8.79 17.58 -18.60
N SER A 28 8.90 17.44 -17.28
CA SER A 28 9.96 16.62 -16.65
C SER A 28 9.86 15.12 -16.93
N TRP A 29 8.74 14.67 -17.49
CA TRP A 29 8.49 13.27 -17.86
C TRP A 29 8.79 12.97 -19.32
N THR A 30 9.22 13.96 -20.12
CA THR A 30 9.49 13.76 -21.56
C THR A 30 10.43 12.60 -21.86
N PRO A 31 11.54 12.37 -21.12
CA PRO A 31 12.42 11.22 -21.42
C PRO A 31 11.71 9.89 -21.19
N LYS A 32 10.83 9.83 -20.18
CA LYS A 32 10.07 8.61 -19.85
C LYS A 32 8.95 8.36 -20.86
N VAL A 33 8.30 9.42 -21.35
CA VAL A 33 7.27 9.32 -22.40
C VAL A 33 7.90 8.81 -23.69
N THR A 34 9.01 9.40 -24.15
CA THR A 34 9.73 8.96 -25.35
C THR A 34 10.15 7.50 -25.25
N ALA A 35 10.73 7.08 -24.12
CA ALA A 35 11.11 5.68 -23.91
C ALA A 35 9.91 4.71 -23.94
N ILE A 36 8.73 5.13 -23.48
CA ILE A 36 7.50 4.30 -23.55
C ILE A 36 6.98 4.22 -24.99
N GLU A 37 7.02 5.33 -25.72
CA GLU A 37 6.60 5.39 -27.13
C GLU A 37 7.53 4.59 -28.06
N GLU A 38 8.82 4.51 -27.74
CA GLU A 38 9.81 3.73 -28.51
C GLU A 38 9.79 2.24 -28.15
N ALA A 39 9.63 1.90 -26.86
CA ALA A 39 9.76 0.52 -26.40
C ALA A 39 8.47 -0.32 -26.50
N LYS A 40 7.30 0.32 -26.64
CA LYS A 40 6.01 -0.37 -26.59
C LYS A 40 5.01 0.10 -27.65
N ASP A 41 4.30 -0.85 -28.23
CA ASP A 41 3.15 -0.57 -29.08
C ASP A 41 1.98 -0.02 -28.26
N LEU A 42 1.64 1.24 -28.50
CA LEU A 42 0.58 1.96 -27.77
C LEU A 42 -0.81 1.34 -27.94
N SER A 43 -1.03 0.51 -28.97
CA SER A 43 -2.30 -0.19 -29.21
C SER A 43 -2.47 -1.45 -28.35
N THR A 44 -1.38 -2.09 -27.93
CA THR A 44 -1.37 -3.34 -27.18
C THR A 44 -1.09 -3.15 -25.70
N LEU A 45 -0.63 -1.96 -25.29
CA LEU A 45 -0.31 -1.63 -23.90
C LEU A 45 -1.57 -1.52 -23.02
N PRO A 46 -1.77 -2.43 -22.04
CA PRO A 46 -2.86 -2.28 -21.08
C PRO A 46 -2.64 -1.08 -20.16
N LEU A 47 -3.73 -0.39 -19.81
CA LEU A 47 -3.69 0.85 -19.03
C LEU A 47 -3.13 0.63 -17.61
N GLU A 48 -3.38 -0.54 -17.04
CA GLU A 48 -2.88 -0.94 -15.73
C GLU A 48 -1.35 -0.99 -15.74
N GLN A 49 -0.76 -1.50 -16.82
CA GLN A 49 0.69 -1.57 -16.97
C GLN A 49 1.30 -0.18 -17.22
N LEU A 50 0.63 0.66 -18.02
CA LEU A 50 1.02 2.06 -18.19
C LEU A 50 1.04 2.79 -16.84
N LEU A 51 -0.03 2.67 -16.06
CA LEU A 51 -0.13 3.29 -14.74
C LEU A 51 0.97 2.78 -13.80
N GLY A 52 1.28 1.48 -13.85
CA GLY A 52 2.41 0.89 -13.14
C GLY A 52 3.73 1.57 -13.47
N PHE A 53 4.06 1.74 -14.76
CA PHE A 53 5.29 2.43 -15.16
C PHE A 53 5.35 3.88 -14.70
N LEU A 54 4.22 4.58 -14.72
CA LEU A 54 4.15 5.96 -14.29
C LEU A 54 4.37 6.08 -12.77
N MET A 55 3.70 5.25 -11.96
CA MET A 55 3.88 5.25 -10.51
C MET A 55 5.33 4.94 -10.12
N THR A 56 5.96 3.95 -10.75
CA THR A 56 7.37 3.63 -10.47
C THR A 56 8.26 4.82 -10.78
N HIS A 57 8.08 5.47 -11.94
CA HIS A 57 8.86 6.65 -12.29
C HIS A 57 8.67 7.80 -11.28
N GLU A 58 7.43 8.06 -10.86
CA GLU A 58 7.13 9.07 -9.85
C GLU A 58 7.88 8.82 -8.54
N THR A 59 7.89 7.57 -8.06
CA THR A 59 8.63 7.20 -6.84
C THR A 59 10.13 7.41 -6.99
N THR A 60 10.71 7.05 -8.14
CA THR A 60 12.14 7.26 -8.40
C THR A 60 12.52 8.74 -8.44
N MET A 61 11.69 9.59 -9.04
CA MET A 61 11.90 11.04 -9.06
C MET A 61 11.88 11.63 -7.64
N LYS A 62 10.91 11.24 -6.81
CA LYS A 62 10.81 11.70 -5.41
C LYS A 62 12.00 11.26 -4.56
N ILE A 63 12.54 10.07 -4.79
CA ILE A 63 13.75 9.60 -4.11
C ILE A 63 14.96 10.46 -4.51
N HIS A 64 15.14 10.74 -5.80
CA HIS A 64 16.26 11.54 -6.30
C HIS A 64 16.22 12.98 -5.78
N GLU A 65 15.04 13.60 -5.76
CA GLU A 65 14.82 14.93 -5.21
C GLU A 65 15.21 15.00 -3.71
N HIS A 66 14.83 13.98 -2.92
CA HIS A 66 15.15 13.92 -1.50
C HIS A 66 16.67 13.76 -1.23
N VAL A 67 17.40 13.11 -2.13
CA VAL A 67 18.86 12.95 -2.06
C VAL A 67 19.58 14.24 -2.46
N GLU A 68 19.13 14.93 -3.49
CA GLU A 68 19.71 16.21 -3.92
C GLU A 68 19.52 17.32 -2.88
N ILE A 69 18.34 17.42 -2.26
CA ILE A 69 18.08 18.40 -1.19
C ILE A 69 19.00 18.17 0.01
N LYS A 70 19.39 16.92 0.30
CA LYS A 70 20.35 16.60 1.38
C LYS A 70 21.78 17.00 1.01
N LYS A 71 22.20 16.82 -0.25
CA LYS A 71 23.54 17.23 -0.73
C LYS A 71 23.70 18.75 -0.78
N LYS A 72 22.66 19.49 -1.20
CA LYS A 72 22.67 20.97 -1.29
C LYS A 72 22.72 21.69 0.06
N LYS A 73 22.54 20.99 1.20
CA LYS A 73 22.61 21.55 2.56
C LYS A 73 24.00 21.53 3.20
N MET A 74 25.02 20.98 2.55
CA MET A 74 26.41 21.08 3.02
C MET A 74 27.03 22.38 2.52
N ILE A 75 26.90 23.45 3.31
CA ILE A 75 27.65 24.70 3.11
C ILE A 75 28.94 24.59 3.93
N ALA A 76 30.09 24.61 3.26
CA ALA A 76 31.41 24.62 3.90
C ALA A 76 31.77 26.06 4.30
N LEU A 77 31.92 26.32 5.61
CA LEU A 77 32.46 27.59 6.12
C LEU A 77 33.99 27.52 6.13
N LYS A 78 34.65 28.43 5.42
CA LYS A 78 36.10 28.69 5.59
C LYS A 78 36.30 29.53 6.86
N ALA A 79 37.07 29.02 7.81
CA ALA A 79 37.45 29.76 9.01
C ALA A 79 38.71 30.61 8.74
N SER A 80 38.58 31.94 8.80
CA SER A 80 39.73 32.83 9.03
C SER A 80 40.03 32.85 10.52
N LYS A 81 41.31 32.75 10.88
CA LYS A 81 41.77 32.90 12.26
C LYS A 81 42.11 34.36 12.51
N GLU A 82 41.43 34.98 13.47
CA GLU A 82 41.98 36.10 14.22
C GLU A 82 41.74 35.87 15.71
N ASP A 83 42.84 35.86 16.46
CA ASP A 83 42.88 35.79 17.92
C ASP A 83 42.37 37.10 18.53
N ARG A 84 41.56 37.00 19.59
CA ARG A 84 41.58 37.94 20.74
C ARG A 84 40.78 37.37 21.93
N GLN A 85 41.39 37.51 23.11
CA GLN A 85 40.98 37.03 24.43
C GLN A 85 39.99 37.97 25.15
N GLU A 86 39.52 37.48 26.32
CA GLU A 86 38.86 38.15 27.46
C GLU A 86 37.33 38.36 27.35
N GLY A 87 36.50 38.11 28.36
CA GLY A 87 36.69 37.74 29.76
C GLY A 87 35.37 37.22 30.38
N PHE A 88 35.46 36.75 31.62
CA PHE A 88 34.43 36.08 32.43
C PHE A 88 33.28 37.01 32.91
N GLU A 89 32.08 36.45 33.12
CA GLU A 89 31.31 36.65 34.36
C GLU A 89 30.18 35.59 34.54
N GLU A 90 29.89 35.27 35.80
CA GLU A 90 29.25 34.04 36.32
C GLU A 90 27.69 34.07 36.46
N VAL A 91 27.02 32.95 36.10
CA VAL A 91 26.10 32.04 36.89
C VAL A 91 24.96 32.70 37.73
N PRO A 92 23.67 32.22 37.76
CA PRO A 92 23.36 30.84 38.17
C PRO A 92 22.11 30.07 37.66
N SER A 93 22.35 28.76 37.48
CA SER A 93 21.58 27.58 37.95
C SER A 93 20.08 27.43 37.62
N GLN A 94 19.70 26.33 36.93
CA GLN A 94 19.18 25.09 37.57
C GLN A 94 18.74 24.02 36.53
N ASN A 95 19.29 22.82 36.75
CA ASN A 95 18.92 21.46 36.31
C ASN A 95 17.75 21.21 35.34
N LEU A 96 18.05 20.46 34.26
CA LEU A 96 17.22 19.35 33.77
C LEU A 96 18.10 18.30 33.08
N SER A 97 17.99 17.07 33.57
CA SER A 97 18.79 15.90 33.20
C SER A 97 18.56 15.46 31.75
N SER A 98 19.62 15.24 30.99
CA SER A 98 19.63 14.26 29.89
C SER A 98 21.04 13.73 29.73
N LYS A 99 21.21 12.41 29.84
CA LYS A 99 22.47 11.69 29.63
C LYS A 99 23.04 12.08 28.26
N LYS A 100 24.17 12.79 28.22
CA LYS A 100 24.95 13.00 26.99
C LYS A 100 25.80 11.76 26.79
N GLU A 101 25.53 11.00 25.73
CA GLU A 101 26.45 9.97 25.26
C GLU A 101 27.78 10.64 24.87
N GLU A 102 28.88 10.18 25.46
CA GLU A 102 30.21 10.69 25.13
C GLU A 102 30.54 10.35 23.66
N PRO A 103 31.10 11.30 22.89
CA PRO A 103 31.41 11.07 21.50
C PRO A 103 32.42 9.92 21.35
N THR A 104 32.06 8.95 20.52
CA THR A 104 32.87 7.77 20.23
C THR A 104 33.75 8.04 19.00
N CYS A 105 35.06 7.78 19.13
CA CYS A 105 35.98 7.98 18.02
C CYS A 105 35.76 6.93 16.92
N TYR A 106 35.44 7.36 15.70
CA TYR A 106 35.13 6.44 14.59
C TYR A 106 36.31 5.58 14.09
N GLU A 107 37.56 5.92 14.45
CA GLU A 107 38.73 5.11 14.06
C GLU A 107 39.16 4.09 15.11
N CYS A 108 38.97 4.36 16.40
CA CYS A 108 39.37 3.42 17.47
C CYS A 108 38.20 2.90 18.31
N GLN A 109 36.98 3.36 18.03
CA GLN A 109 35.71 3.01 18.67
C GLN A 109 35.70 3.19 20.20
N LYS A 110 36.59 4.04 20.74
CA LYS A 110 36.62 4.39 22.17
C LYS A 110 35.88 5.71 22.44
N PRO A 111 35.08 5.82 23.52
CA PRO A 111 34.43 7.06 23.92
C PRO A 111 35.44 8.08 24.45
N GLY A 112 35.08 9.36 24.40
CA GLY A 112 35.80 10.46 25.06
C GLY A 112 36.68 11.34 24.16
N HIS A 113 36.74 11.10 22.84
CA HIS A 113 37.44 11.97 21.89
C HIS A 113 36.90 11.82 20.46
N PHE A 114 37.05 12.86 19.63
CA PHE A 114 36.71 12.79 18.22
C PHE A 114 37.90 12.27 17.39
N LYS A 115 37.63 11.86 16.14
CA LYS A 115 38.63 11.32 15.19
C LYS A 115 39.93 12.12 15.20
N ASN A 116 39.83 13.44 15.19
CA ASN A 116 40.94 14.38 15.06
C ASN A 116 41.91 14.35 16.26
N GLU A 117 41.49 13.82 17.40
CA GLU A 117 42.26 13.76 18.65
C GLU A 117 42.72 12.33 18.96
N CYS A 118 42.50 11.38 18.04
CA CYS A 118 42.81 9.98 18.28
C CYS A 118 44.33 9.74 18.46
N PRO A 119 44.77 9.15 19.58
CA PRO A 119 46.18 8.85 19.81
C PRO A 119 46.82 7.95 18.73
N ASN A 120 46.00 7.17 18.02
CA ASN A 120 46.45 6.26 16.95
C ASN A 120 46.79 7.00 15.64
N LEU A 121 46.18 8.15 15.35
CA LEU A 121 46.51 8.96 14.16
C LEU A 121 47.89 9.62 14.30
N LYS A 122 48.20 10.13 15.50
CA LYS A 122 49.52 10.72 15.80
C LYS A 122 50.68 9.72 15.67
N LYS A 123 50.43 8.41 15.79
CA LYS A 123 51.45 7.36 15.56
C LYS A 123 51.67 7.07 14.07
N LYS A 124 50.63 7.12 13.23
CA LYS A 124 50.75 6.95 11.76
C LYS A 124 51.48 8.11 11.08
N GLU A 125 51.27 9.35 11.53
CA GLU A 125 51.98 10.51 10.98
C GLU A 125 53.49 10.52 11.29
N ARG A 126 53.90 9.97 12.45
CA ARG A 126 55.32 9.88 12.83
C ARG A 126 56.11 8.91 11.96
N LEU A 127 55.51 7.80 11.54
CA LEU A 127 56.14 6.80 10.65
C LEU A 127 56.33 7.32 9.22
N ASN A 128 55.43 8.19 8.74
CA ASN A 128 55.53 8.75 7.38
C ASN A 128 56.57 9.90 7.27
N LYS A 129 56.83 10.64 8.35
CA LYS A 129 57.87 11.70 8.37
C LYS A 129 59.30 11.17 8.34
N GLU A 130 59.54 9.91 8.72
CA GLU A 130 60.88 9.31 8.65
C GLU A 130 61.29 8.93 7.21
N LYS A 131 60.32 8.65 6.32
CA LYS A 131 60.59 8.23 4.94
C LYS A 131 60.88 9.39 3.97
N SER A 132 60.51 10.63 4.31
CA SER A 132 60.63 11.78 3.40
C SER A 132 61.94 12.58 3.49
N LYS A 133 62.84 12.27 4.43
CA LYS A 133 64.11 13.02 4.61
C LYS A 133 65.27 12.58 3.70
N LYS A 134 65.10 11.61 2.78
CA LYS A 134 66.23 11.02 2.01
C LYS A 134 66.33 11.40 0.52
N LYS A 135 65.63 12.41 0.02
CA LYS A 135 65.84 12.88 -1.37
C LYS A 135 65.93 14.41 -1.46
N LYS A 136 67.08 14.93 -1.04
CA LYS A 136 67.60 16.25 -1.45
C LYS A 136 69.00 15.99 -2.02
N ALA A 137 69.12 15.88 -3.34
CA ALA A 137 70.36 16.07 -4.09
C ALA A 137 70.20 15.69 -5.58
N PHE A 138 70.47 16.68 -6.44
CA PHE A 138 71.28 16.59 -7.67
C PHE A 138 70.69 16.22 -9.05
N VAL A 139 71.10 17.07 -10.01
CA VAL A 139 71.31 16.94 -11.47
C VAL A 139 70.15 17.26 -12.43
N ALA A 140 70.34 18.39 -13.12
CA ALA A 140 69.91 18.65 -14.49
C ALA A 140 71.02 18.21 -15.47
N THR A 141 70.65 17.55 -16.58
CA THR A 141 71.29 17.47 -17.93
C THR A 141 70.69 16.25 -18.64
N TRP A 142 69.86 16.41 -19.68
CA TRP A 142 70.22 16.10 -21.09
C TRP A 142 71.00 14.78 -21.25
N ASP A 143 70.40 13.71 -21.78
CA ASP A 143 70.60 13.26 -23.18
C ASP A 143 70.12 11.82 -23.43
N ASP A 144 69.65 11.64 -24.66
CA ASP A 144 69.41 10.50 -25.57
C ASP A 144 69.23 9.02 -25.14
N SER A 145 68.33 8.39 -25.90
CA SER A 145 68.18 6.97 -26.26
C SER A 145 67.34 6.00 -25.39
N ASP A 146 66.31 5.45 -26.04
CA ASP A 146 65.38 4.38 -25.60
C ASP A 146 66.07 3.09 -25.12
N PRO A 147 65.42 2.33 -24.21
CA PRO A 147 64.87 1.06 -24.67
C PRO A 147 63.55 0.64 -23.99
N SER A 148 62.61 0.17 -24.84
CA SER A 148 61.90 -1.11 -24.71
C SER A 148 61.17 -1.46 -23.40
N SER A 149 59.84 -1.53 -23.54
CA SER A 149 58.96 -2.63 -23.09
C SER A 149 58.94 -2.99 -21.61
N SER A 150 57.86 -2.65 -20.92
CA SER A 150 56.68 -3.53 -20.78
C SER A 150 55.75 -2.99 -19.70
N GLU A 151 54.46 -3.00 -20.02
CA GLU A 151 53.30 -2.60 -19.24
C GLU A 151 53.33 -3.09 -17.78
N GLU A 152 53.06 -2.20 -16.83
CA GLU A 152 52.00 -2.41 -15.83
C GLU A 152 51.34 -1.04 -15.55
N GLU A 153 50.12 -0.91 -16.08
CA GLU A 153 49.20 0.21 -15.87
C GLU A 153 48.80 0.26 -14.39
N SER A 154 49.27 1.27 -13.67
CA SER A 154 48.48 1.85 -12.60
C SER A 154 48.06 3.23 -13.07
N ASP A 155 46.87 3.30 -13.65
CA ASP A 155 46.21 4.53 -14.04
C ASP A 155 45.99 5.42 -12.80
N GLU A 156 46.99 6.21 -12.46
CA GLU A 156 46.77 7.46 -11.76
C GLU A 156 46.06 8.36 -12.77
N GLU A 157 44.73 8.47 -12.64
CA GLU A 157 43.90 9.41 -13.37
C GLU A 157 44.42 10.84 -13.13
N VAL A 158 45.38 11.27 -13.95
CA VAL A 158 45.79 12.67 -14.06
C VAL A 158 44.63 13.38 -14.73
N ALA A 159 43.86 14.11 -13.92
CA ALA A 159 42.87 15.04 -14.42
C ALA A 159 43.58 16.10 -15.27
N ASN A 160 43.57 15.91 -16.59
CA ASN A 160 43.93 16.93 -17.56
C ASN A 160 42.88 18.04 -17.47
N ILE A 161 43.14 19.03 -16.62
CA ILE A 161 42.46 20.32 -16.68
C ILE A 161 42.91 20.95 -17.99
N ALA A 162 42.11 20.79 -19.04
CA ALA A 162 42.28 21.51 -20.28
C ALA A 162 42.23 23.01 -19.98
N PHE A 163 43.37 23.69 -20.07
CA PHE A 163 43.41 25.14 -20.20
C PHE A 163 42.86 25.45 -21.59
N MET A 164 41.58 25.85 -21.66
CA MET A 164 41.12 26.56 -22.84
C MET A 164 41.90 27.87 -22.90
N GLU A 165 42.72 28.00 -23.94
CA GLU A 165 43.27 29.27 -24.38
C GLU A 165 42.08 30.18 -24.66
N ILE A 166 41.88 31.17 -23.80
CA ILE A 166 40.94 32.24 -24.06
C ILE A 166 41.63 33.04 -25.16
N GLU A 167 41.22 32.86 -26.40
CA GLU A 167 41.44 33.87 -27.43
C GLU A 167 40.93 35.17 -26.82
N GLU A 168 41.82 36.17 -26.68
CA GLU A 168 41.42 37.53 -26.33
C GLU A 168 40.59 38.08 -27.49
N GLU A 169 39.35 37.57 -27.63
CA GLU A 169 38.28 38.35 -28.22
C GLU A 169 38.18 39.58 -27.33
N ASP A 170 38.40 40.76 -27.92
CA ASP A 170 38.26 42.05 -27.27
C ASP A 170 36.91 42.09 -26.55
N GLU A 171 36.90 41.70 -25.26
CA GLU A 171 35.74 41.84 -24.40
C GLU A 171 35.54 43.35 -24.30
N ASP A 172 34.50 43.86 -24.98
CA ASP A 172 34.04 45.23 -24.82
C ASP A 172 33.90 45.49 -23.31
N GLU A 173 34.91 46.12 -22.70
CA GLU A 173 35.00 46.32 -21.26
C GLU A 173 33.93 47.35 -20.89
N VAL A 174 32.72 46.86 -20.61
CA VAL A 174 31.57 47.69 -20.26
C VAL A 174 31.84 48.28 -18.87
N ASN A 175 32.48 49.43 -18.87
CA ASN A 175 32.79 50.21 -17.67
C ASN A 175 31.49 50.82 -17.11
N PHE A 176 30.80 50.06 -16.26
CA PHE A 176 29.69 50.60 -15.47
C PHE A 176 30.21 51.72 -14.57
N THR A 177 29.46 52.81 -14.52
CA THR A 177 29.76 53.86 -13.55
C THR A 177 29.45 53.35 -12.15
N PHE A 178 30.22 53.80 -11.15
CA PHE A 178 30.00 53.42 -9.75
C PHE A 178 28.54 53.71 -9.29
N ASP A 179 27.98 54.81 -9.77
CA ASP A 179 26.59 55.20 -9.50
C ASP A 179 25.57 54.20 -10.08
N GLU A 180 25.77 53.71 -11.31
CA GLU A 180 24.91 52.67 -11.90
C GLU A 180 24.98 51.35 -11.12
N LEU A 181 26.18 50.95 -10.69
CA LEU A 181 26.38 49.74 -9.89
C LEU A 181 25.70 49.86 -8.52
N GLN A 182 25.78 51.04 -7.90
CA GLN A 182 25.14 51.30 -6.61
C GLN A 182 23.60 51.26 -6.73
N ILE A 183 23.03 51.89 -7.77
CA ILE A 183 21.59 51.83 -8.06
C ILE A 183 21.14 50.38 -8.30
N ALA A 184 21.89 49.60 -9.06
CA ALA A 184 21.59 48.20 -9.32
C ALA A 184 21.58 47.36 -8.02
N TYR A 185 22.57 47.57 -7.14
CA TYR A 185 22.65 46.88 -5.85
C TYR A 185 21.48 47.24 -4.93
N GLU A 186 21.10 48.51 -4.87
CA GLU A 186 20.00 48.98 -4.02
C GLU A 186 18.64 48.44 -4.50
N ASN A 187 18.43 48.39 -5.83
CA ASN A 187 17.28 47.74 -6.43
C ASN A 187 17.23 46.24 -6.11
N LEU A 188 18.36 45.54 -6.23
CA LEU A 188 18.46 44.12 -5.89
C LEU A 188 18.17 43.85 -4.41
N PHE A 189 18.67 44.71 -3.52
CA PHE A 189 18.42 44.60 -2.09
C PHE A 189 16.93 44.78 -1.75
N ASN A 190 16.28 45.80 -2.33
CA ASN A 190 14.85 46.02 -2.17
C ASN A 190 14.02 44.82 -2.69
N GLU A 191 14.41 44.23 -3.80
CA GLU A 191 13.74 43.05 -4.36
C GLU A 191 13.93 41.81 -3.47
N TYR A 192 15.13 41.62 -2.92
CA TYR A 192 15.42 40.58 -1.93
C TYR A 192 14.55 40.73 -0.68
N GLU A 193 14.41 41.93 -0.13
CA GLU A 193 13.57 42.18 1.05
C GLU A 193 12.09 41.84 0.77
N ASN A 194 11.58 42.23 -0.39
CA ASN A 194 10.23 41.89 -0.84
C ASN A 194 10.03 40.37 -0.94
N VAL A 195 11.01 39.63 -1.47
CA VAL A 195 10.98 38.17 -1.53
C VAL A 195 10.97 37.55 -0.13
N CYS A 196 11.76 38.08 0.81
CA CYS A 196 11.77 37.63 2.19
C CYS A 196 10.40 37.79 2.87
N LEU A 197 9.74 38.94 2.69
CA LEU A 197 8.39 39.20 3.21
C LEU A 197 7.37 38.22 2.61
N ARG A 198 7.45 37.98 1.30
CA ARG A 198 6.57 37.04 0.59
C ARG A 198 6.74 35.62 1.12
N ASN A 199 7.99 35.18 1.32
CA ASN A 199 8.31 33.87 1.90
C ASN A 199 7.78 33.72 3.34
N LYS A 200 7.86 34.78 4.16
CA LYS A 200 7.29 34.78 5.51
C LYS A 200 5.77 34.60 5.47
N SER A 201 5.09 35.24 4.53
CA SER A 201 3.64 35.07 4.31
C SER A 201 3.30 33.65 3.85
N LEU A 202 4.01 33.12 2.85
CA LEU A 202 3.82 31.75 2.35
C LEU A 202 4.04 30.70 3.44
N LYS A 203 5.04 30.87 4.29
CA LYS A 203 5.28 29.97 5.43
C LYS A 203 4.10 29.94 6.40
N LYS A 204 3.50 31.10 6.71
CA LYS A 204 2.28 31.19 7.53
C LYS A 204 1.11 30.46 6.86
N MET A 205 0.90 30.68 5.56
CA MET A 205 -0.16 30.01 4.82
C MET A 205 0.05 28.49 4.76
N SER A 206 1.28 28.03 4.54
CA SER A 206 1.65 26.61 4.54
C SER A 206 1.39 25.94 5.89
N THR A 207 1.76 26.59 7.00
CA THR A 207 1.46 26.08 8.35
C THR A 207 -0.03 26.05 8.67
N SER A 208 -0.81 27.05 8.20
CA SER A 208 -2.27 27.04 8.31
C SER A 208 -2.89 25.87 7.54
N MET A 209 -2.51 25.70 6.27
CA MET A 209 -3.01 24.63 5.41
C MET A 209 -2.64 23.24 5.95
N SER A 210 -1.44 23.10 6.53
CA SER A 210 -1.03 21.85 7.18
C SER A 210 -1.91 21.49 8.39
N LYS A 211 -2.39 22.48 9.15
CA LYS A 211 -3.34 22.23 10.25
C LYS A 211 -4.69 21.78 9.72
N GLU A 212 -5.18 22.42 8.66
CA GLU A 212 -6.45 22.06 8.01
C GLU A 212 -6.41 20.63 7.45
N ILE A 213 -5.31 20.24 6.79
CA ILE A 213 -5.09 18.87 6.34
C ILE A 213 -5.15 17.87 7.51
N ASN A 214 -4.53 18.19 8.64
CA ASN A 214 -4.55 17.32 9.82
C ASN A 214 -5.96 17.20 10.41
N ASN A 215 -6.72 18.29 10.44
CA ASN A 215 -8.12 18.28 10.89
C ASN A 215 -8.98 17.40 9.97
N LEU A 216 -8.93 17.62 8.66
CA LEU A 216 -9.64 16.81 7.67
C LEU A 216 -9.23 15.33 7.72
N LYS A 217 -7.95 15.05 7.97
CA LYS A 217 -7.45 13.69 8.17
C LYS A 217 -8.06 13.03 9.40
N SER A 218 -8.20 13.77 10.51
CA SER A 218 -8.84 13.27 11.72
C SER A 218 -10.33 12.99 11.51
N GLU A 219 -11.01 13.83 10.73
CA GLU A 219 -12.43 13.68 10.41
C GLU A 219 -12.68 12.51 9.46
N ASN A 220 -11.87 12.37 8.41
CA ASN A 220 -11.88 11.18 7.55
C ASN A 220 -11.64 9.90 8.33
N SER A 221 -10.77 9.91 9.35
CA SER A 221 -10.57 8.74 10.22
C SER A 221 -11.84 8.35 10.97
N LYS A 222 -12.66 9.32 11.39
CA LYS A 222 -13.94 9.06 12.06
C LYS A 222 -14.94 8.44 11.09
N TYR A 223 -15.09 9.02 9.89
CA TYR A 223 -15.97 8.47 8.86
C TYR A 223 -15.57 7.05 8.44
N ILE A 224 -14.28 6.76 8.35
CA ILE A 224 -13.81 5.39 8.07
C ILE A 224 -14.26 4.42 9.18
N SER A 225 -14.11 4.81 10.46
CA SER A 225 -14.56 3.96 11.57
C SER A 225 -16.08 3.73 11.59
N GLU A 226 -16.86 4.76 11.23
CA GLU A 226 -18.32 4.67 11.13
C GLU A 226 -18.77 3.77 9.97
N ILE A 227 -18.10 3.87 8.82
CA ILE A 227 -18.33 2.97 7.68
C ILE A 227 -18.04 1.52 8.08
N GLU A 228 -16.99 1.28 8.86
CA GLU A 228 -16.64 -0.06 9.31
C GLU A 228 -17.67 -0.63 10.29
N SER A 229 -18.17 0.18 11.24
CA SER A 229 -19.26 -0.25 12.13
C SER A 229 -20.55 -0.56 11.36
N LEU A 230 -20.95 0.30 10.41
CA LEU A 230 -22.14 0.08 9.58
C LEU A 230 -21.99 -1.16 8.69
N LYS A 231 -20.78 -1.45 8.20
CA LYS A 231 -20.50 -2.66 7.42
C LYS A 231 -20.69 -3.92 8.26
N ASN A 232 -20.24 -3.90 9.52
CA ASN A 232 -20.41 -5.01 10.45
C ASN A 232 -21.89 -5.22 10.79
N GLU A 233 -22.62 -4.14 11.06
CA GLU A 233 -24.06 -4.17 11.31
C GLU A 233 -24.85 -4.69 10.10
N LYS A 234 -24.51 -4.23 8.89
CA LYS A 234 -25.08 -4.78 7.65
C LYS A 234 -24.81 -6.28 7.53
N SER A 235 -23.60 -6.73 7.84
CA SER A 235 -23.27 -8.17 7.80
C SER A 235 -24.11 -8.97 8.80
N TYR A 236 -24.37 -8.43 9.98
CA TYR A 236 -25.23 -9.05 10.99
C TYR A 236 -26.66 -9.22 10.45
N TYR A 237 -27.26 -8.15 9.94
CA TYR A 237 -28.62 -8.21 9.40
C TYR A 237 -28.75 -9.09 8.17
N MET A 238 -27.74 -9.16 7.30
CA MET A 238 -27.74 -10.08 6.17
C MET A 238 -27.80 -11.54 6.64
N ASN A 239 -27.00 -11.91 7.64
CA ASN A 239 -27.04 -13.27 8.21
C ASN A 239 -28.41 -13.58 8.84
N GLU A 240 -29.00 -12.60 9.54
CA GLU A 240 -30.33 -12.76 10.16
C GLU A 240 -31.43 -12.97 9.10
N ILE A 241 -31.37 -12.24 7.98
CA ILE A 241 -32.26 -12.45 6.84
C ILE A 241 -32.09 -13.86 6.25
N ASP A 242 -30.86 -14.36 6.11
CA ASP A 242 -30.62 -15.71 5.60
C ASP A 242 -31.22 -16.79 6.51
N VAL A 243 -31.09 -16.64 7.82
CA VAL A 243 -31.71 -17.54 8.81
C VAL A 243 -33.23 -17.51 8.71
N LEU A 244 -33.82 -16.31 8.62
CA LEU A 244 -35.28 -16.15 8.46
C LEU A 244 -35.78 -16.77 7.14
N ASN A 245 -35.03 -16.63 6.05
CA ASN A 245 -35.36 -17.23 4.76
C ASN A 245 -35.37 -18.76 4.83
N VAL A 246 -34.36 -19.37 5.47
CA VAL A 246 -34.31 -20.83 5.68
C VAL A 246 -35.48 -21.29 6.53
N SER A 247 -35.78 -20.58 7.63
CA SER A 247 -36.91 -20.88 8.52
C SER A 247 -38.25 -20.80 7.79
N SER A 248 -38.44 -19.75 6.97
CA SER A 248 -39.64 -19.56 6.16
C SER A 248 -39.79 -20.69 5.14
N LYS A 249 -38.70 -21.07 4.45
CA LYS A 249 -38.73 -22.16 3.49
C LYS A 249 -39.11 -23.48 4.15
N LEU A 250 -38.48 -23.79 5.28
CA LEU A 250 -38.79 -25.00 6.07
C LEU A 250 -40.26 -25.01 6.52
N SER A 251 -40.80 -23.87 6.93
CA SER A 251 -42.21 -23.76 7.32
C SER A 251 -43.17 -24.00 6.15
N ILE A 252 -42.83 -23.56 4.94
CA ILE A 252 -43.61 -23.82 3.73
C ILE A 252 -43.59 -25.31 3.41
N ASP A 253 -42.41 -25.93 3.41
CA ASP A 253 -42.24 -27.35 3.10
C ASP A 253 -43.03 -28.24 4.07
N PHE A 254 -42.99 -27.92 5.38
CA PHE A 254 -43.82 -28.61 6.38
C PHE A 254 -45.32 -28.44 6.15
N LYS A 255 -45.76 -27.29 5.65
CA LYS A 255 -47.19 -27.06 5.36
C LYS A 255 -47.64 -27.91 4.18
N GLU A 256 -46.84 -27.96 3.11
CA GLU A 256 -47.10 -28.79 1.93
C GLU A 256 -47.15 -30.28 2.28
N GLU A 257 -46.22 -30.77 3.10
CA GLU A 257 -46.21 -32.15 3.56
C GLU A 257 -47.45 -32.48 4.40
N ASN A 258 -47.85 -31.59 5.32
CA ASN A 258 -49.07 -31.78 6.11
C ASN A 258 -50.34 -31.82 5.26
N GLU A 259 -50.43 -30.99 4.21
CA GLU A 259 -51.54 -31.05 3.26
C GLU A 259 -51.58 -32.39 2.51
N LYS A 260 -50.42 -32.90 2.09
CA LYS A 260 -50.31 -34.21 1.45
C LYS A 260 -50.72 -35.35 2.38
N LEU A 261 -50.22 -35.36 3.61
CA LEU A 261 -50.59 -36.35 4.63
C LEU A 261 -52.09 -36.31 4.94
N LYS A 262 -52.71 -35.13 4.95
CA LYS A 262 -54.15 -34.98 5.14
C LYS A 262 -54.94 -35.64 4.01
N LEU A 263 -54.54 -35.44 2.76
CA LEU A 263 -55.15 -36.11 1.61
C LEU A 263 -55.00 -37.63 1.69
N GLU A 264 -53.84 -38.13 2.11
CA GLU A 264 -53.59 -39.57 2.29
C GLU A 264 -54.46 -40.17 3.40
N ILE A 265 -54.57 -39.49 4.55
CA ILE A 265 -55.46 -39.88 5.65
C ILE A 265 -56.91 -39.96 5.19
N ASP A 266 -57.38 -38.98 4.42
CA ASP A 266 -58.76 -38.96 3.92
C ASP A 266 -59.00 -40.10 2.90
N ALA A 267 -58.01 -40.41 2.07
CA ALA A 267 -58.05 -41.57 1.18
C ALA A 267 -58.11 -42.90 1.96
N LEU A 268 -57.25 -43.06 2.98
CA LEU A 268 -57.20 -44.23 3.84
C LEU A 268 -58.49 -44.42 4.65
N LYS A 269 -59.07 -43.34 5.19
CA LYS A 269 -60.38 -43.38 5.86
C LYS A 269 -61.47 -43.87 4.90
N LYS A 270 -61.45 -43.44 3.64
CA LYS A 270 -62.39 -43.89 2.60
C LYS A 270 -62.20 -45.36 2.24
N THR A 271 -60.98 -45.88 2.25
CA THR A 271 -60.75 -47.33 2.05
C THR A 271 -61.16 -48.13 3.27
N LEU A 272 -60.91 -47.63 4.48
CA LEU A 272 -61.29 -48.29 5.73
C LEU A 272 -62.80 -48.40 5.88
N SER A 273 -63.57 -47.36 5.52
CA SER A 273 -65.03 -47.41 5.56
C SER A 273 -65.60 -48.45 4.59
N LYS A 274 -65.02 -48.57 3.39
CA LYS A 274 -65.36 -49.66 2.45
C LYS A 274 -65.07 -51.04 3.04
N PHE A 275 -63.90 -51.19 3.68
CA PHE A 275 -63.50 -52.44 4.33
C PHE A 275 -64.42 -52.80 5.50
N SER A 276 -64.75 -51.83 6.36
CA SER A 276 -65.70 -52.00 7.47
C SER A 276 -67.05 -52.48 6.95
N ASN A 277 -67.60 -51.81 5.94
CA ASN A 277 -68.87 -52.20 5.33
C ASN A 277 -68.84 -53.62 4.74
N SER A 278 -67.69 -54.04 4.18
CA SER A 278 -67.54 -55.43 3.71
C SER A 278 -67.41 -56.42 4.85
N SER A 279 -66.74 -56.06 5.96
CA SER A 279 -66.65 -56.87 7.17
C SER A 279 -68.04 -57.09 7.76
N ASP A 280 -68.83 -56.03 7.94
CA ASP A 280 -70.19 -56.14 8.49
C ASP A 280 -71.07 -57.06 7.62
N LYS A 281 -70.94 -56.99 6.30
CA LYS A 281 -71.65 -57.90 5.38
C LYS A 281 -71.20 -59.35 5.55
N LEU A 282 -69.89 -59.58 5.74
CA LEU A 282 -69.34 -60.90 5.98
C LEU A 282 -69.79 -61.45 7.33
N ASP A 283 -69.76 -60.65 8.39
CA ASP A 283 -70.22 -61.03 9.73
C ASP A 283 -71.71 -61.37 9.72
N ASN A 284 -72.53 -60.59 9.01
CA ASN A 284 -73.93 -60.93 8.78
C ASN A 284 -74.10 -62.27 8.03
N LEU A 285 -73.29 -62.53 7.01
CA LEU A 285 -73.34 -63.79 6.26
C LEU A 285 -72.93 -64.99 7.13
N LEU A 286 -71.87 -64.85 7.92
CA LEU A 286 -71.40 -65.89 8.85
C LEU A 286 -72.41 -66.12 9.98
N GLY A 287 -73.08 -65.08 10.46
CA GLY A 287 -74.17 -65.21 11.45
C GLY A 287 -75.41 -65.93 10.91
N LEU A 288 -75.64 -65.91 9.59
CA LEU A 288 -76.70 -66.68 8.92
C LEU A 288 -76.31 -68.13 8.63
N GLN A 289 -75.04 -68.51 8.82
CA GLN A 289 -74.58 -69.88 8.59
C GLN A 289 -75.14 -70.79 9.69
N ARG A 290 -76.02 -71.74 9.30
CA ARG A 290 -76.48 -72.81 10.20
C ARG A 290 -75.27 -73.53 10.79
N CYS A 291 -75.28 -73.74 12.10
CA CYS A 291 -74.33 -74.63 12.77
C CYS A 291 -74.28 -75.96 12.01
N VAL A 292 -73.08 -76.48 11.74
CA VAL A 292 -72.86 -77.76 11.02
C VAL A 292 -73.54 -78.95 11.73
N PHE A 293 -74.02 -78.73 12.96
CA PHE A 293 -74.79 -79.68 13.77
C PHE A 293 -76.32 -79.55 13.64
N ASP A 294 -76.86 -78.49 13.01
CA ASP A 294 -78.30 -78.33 12.75
C ASP A 294 -78.72 -79.08 11.48
N LYS A 295 -78.62 -80.42 11.54
CA LYS A 295 -79.18 -81.32 10.52
C LYS A 295 -80.64 -81.64 10.82
N ALA A 296 -81.49 -80.63 10.81
CA ALA A 296 -82.95 -80.83 10.74
C ALA A 296 -83.37 -80.91 9.26
N GLY A 297 -83.36 -82.14 8.74
CA GLY A 297 -83.96 -82.55 7.48
C GLY A 297 -84.63 -83.91 7.69
N HIS A 298 -85.73 -84.17 6.98
CA HIS A 298 -86.64 -85.32 7.18
C HIS A 298 -85.90 -86.64 7.48
N GLY A 299 -85.76 -86.97 8.77
CA GLY A 299 -85.24 -88.26 9.23
C GLY A 299 -84.12 -88.26 10.26
N TYR A 300 -83.68 -87.11 10.81
CA TYR A 300 -82.67 -87.13 11.89
C TYR A 300 -83.10 -86.33 13.13
N GLU A 301 -83.09 -86.98 14.29
CA GLU A 301 -83.42 -86.39 15.59
C GLU A 301 -82.24 -85.62 16.19
N GLU A 302 -82.57 -84.51 16.84
CA GLU A 302 -81.66 -83.52 17.41
C GLU A 302 -80.94 -84.11 18.63
N MET A 303 -79.62 -84.33 18.52
CA MET A 303 -78.80 -84.72 19.69
C MET A 303 -78.46 -83.48 20.51
N ASN A 304 -79.22 -83.27 21.59
CA ASN A 304 -78.83 -82.44 22.73
C ASN A 304 -77.48 -82.93 23.26
N ASN A 305 -76.37 -82.33 22.83
CA ASN A 305 -75.09 -82.17 23.54
C ASN A 305 -73.95 -81.87 22.54
N VAL A 306 -73.82 -80.63 22.08
CA VAL A 306 -72.54 -80.16 21.51
C VAL A 306 -72.16 -78.83 22.12
N LYS A 307 -71.02 -78.83 22.82
CA LYS A 307 -70.42 -77.68 23.50
C LYS A 307 -70.13 -76.58 22.50
N HIS A 308 -70.66 -75.39 22.74
CA HIS A 308 -70.22 -74.17 22.06
C HIS A 308 -68.73 -73.93 22.38
N PHE A 309 -67.86 -74.07 21.38
CA PHE A 309 -66.50 -73.54 21.45
C PHE A 309 -66.58 -72.03 21.26
N SER A 310 -66.80 -71.31 22.35
CA SER A 310 -66.58 -69.87 22.43
C SER A 310 -65.08 -69.58 22.50
N ASN A 311 -64.62 -68.71 21.60
CA ASN A 311 -63.32 -68.02 21.58
C ASN A 311 -62.17 -68.72 20.85
N LEU A 312 -62.08 -68.49 19.54
CA LEU A 312 -60.85 -68.69 18.75
C LEU A 312 -60.21 -67.39 18.24
N PHE A 313 -60.75 -66.23 18.61
CA PHE A 313 -60.07 -64.95 18.40
C PHE A 313 -60.04 -64.16 19.71
N VAL A 314 -59.01 -64.45 20.50
CA VAL A 314 -58.55 -63.54 21.55
C VAL A 314 -57.82 -62.40 20.85
N LYS A 315 -58.20 -61.17 21.18
CA LYS A 315 -57.51 -59.94 20.79
C LYS A 315 -56.76 -59.41 22.01
#